data_AF-A0A1D6HRU3-F1
#
_entry.id   AF-A0A1D6HRU3-F1
#
_cell.length_a   1.000
_cell.length_b   1.000
_cell.length_c   1.000
_cell.angle_alpha   90.00
_cell.angle_beta   90.00
_cell.angle_gamma   90.00
#
_symmetry.space_group_name_H-M   'P 1'
#
loop_
_entity.id
_entity.type
_entity.pdbx_description
1 polymer ?
#
loop_
_entity_poly.entity_id
_entity_poly.type
_entity_poly.pdbx_seq_one_letter_code
_entity_poly.pdbx_strand_id
1 'polypeptide(L)'
;MKGAVYSPWKARSTLHGLPQSTVSRPTTTTLAWLPMEGRGRCDRAPAQHGRRDPLSSPHHRRPLSIEESRLPSPPSPHMAGEPIATVPSGPDSAAEADRLLALAELELSAGRLRAARRHALRAARLYPISPCAPVVATAANVLLADASSHHAVLLLPEPDDPEASPLSTSELRRHFKSLVKSLRVGLDAATAAAYLFVVAAADEAVGRATEAYEVLTAPAPGTFWTACAGCRLLHEFERKYVGY
;
A
#
# COMPACT_ATOMS: atom_id res chain seq x y z
N MET A 1 60.89 33.56 7.32
CA MET A 1 60.15 33.32 8.58
C MET A 1 59.55 31.91 8.47
N LYS A 2 60.18 30.87 9.06
CA LYS A 2 59.85 30.28 10.39
C LYS A 2 58.32 30.13 10.57
N GLY A 3 57.71 28.95 10.74
CA GLY A 3 58.23 27.60 10.95
C GLY A 3 57.11 26.54 10.85
N ALA A 4 57.53 25.28 10.91
CA ALA A 4 56.68 24.08 10.94
C ALA A 4 56.36 23.65 12.38
N VAL A 5 55.18 23.07 12.60
CA VAL A 5 54.83 22.13 13.71
C VAL A 5 53.68 21.24 13.19
N TYR A 6 53.86 19.93 12.90
CA TYR A 6 53.59 18.75 13.76
C TYR A 6 52.22 18.81 14.48
N SER A 7 51.34 17.81 14.58
CA SER A 7 51.32 16.39 14.20
C SER A 7 49.91 15.81 14.56
N PRO A 8 49.65 14.50 14.36
CA PRO A 8 48.31 13.90 14.14
C PRO A 8 47.65 13.34 15.41
N TRP A 9 46.32 13.25 15.40
CA TRP A 9 45.56 12.60 16.47
C TRP A 9 45.30 11.14 16.13
N LYS A 10 46.09 10.26 16.76
CA LYS A 10 45.72 8.86 17.05
C LYS A 10 45.24 8.81 18.49
N ALA A 11 43.99 8.39 18.71
CA ALA A 11 43.54 7.91 20.02
C ALA A 11 43.20 6.42 19.90
N ARG A 12 44.07 5.60 20.49
CA ARG A 12 43.75 4.25 20.96
C ARG A 12 42.96 4.41 22.26
N SER A 13 41.80 3.77 22.34
CA SER A 13 41.18 3.45 23.64
C SER A 13 40.98 1.95 23.71
N THR A 14 41.92 1.32 24.41
CA THR A 14 41.80 0.01 25.03
C THR A 14 40.97 0.20 26.29
N LEU A 15 39.81 -0.44 26.40
CA LEU A 15 39.14 -0.63 27.69
C LEU A 15 38.88 -2.12 27.93
N HIS A 16 39.35 -2.52 29.09
CA HIS A 16 39.33 -3.85 29.67
C HIS A 16 37.92 -4.30 30.04
N GLY A 17 37.69 -5.60 29.89
CA GLY A 17 37.08 -6.46 30.92
C GLY A 17 35.66 -6.16 31.35
N LEU A 18 34.70 -6.85 30.74
CA LEU A 18 33.41 -7.13 31.38
C LEU A 18 33.26 -8.66 31.60
N PRO A 19 32.67 -9.06 32.75
CA PRO A 19 32.67 -10.43 33.21
C PRO A 19 31.79 -11.34 32.36
N GLN A 20 32.30 -12.54 32.10
CA GLN A 20 31.56 -13.64 31.50
C GLN A 20 30.38 -14.00 32.42
N SER A 21 29.18 -13.56 32.04
CA SER A 21 27.95 -14.06 32.63
C SER A 21 27.74 -15.49 32.13
N THR A 22 27.98 -16.46 33.01
CA THR A 22 27.57 -17.85 32.85
C THR A 22 26.04 -17.88 32.80
N VAL A 23 25.49 -17.89 31.59
CA VAL A 23 24.08 -18.21 31.36
C VAL A 23 23.91 -19.70 31.67
N SER A 24 23.31 -19.97 32.82
CA SER A 24 22.79 -21.29 33.17
C SER A 24 21.82 -21.72 32.06
N ARG A 25 22.19 -22.80 31.38
CA ARG A 25 21.35 -23.48 30.39
C ARG A 25 20.05 -23.92 31.08
N PRO A 26 18.86 -23.53 30.59
CA PRO A 26 17.64 -24.21 30.99
C PRO A 26 17.74 -25.65 30.47
N THR A 27 17.55 -26.60 31.38
CA THR A 27 17.39 -28.01 31.07
C THR A 27 16.20 -28.15 30.14
N THR A 28 16.44 -28.33 28.84
CA THR A 28 15.42 -28.75 27.88
C THR A 28 15.01 -30.17 28.26
N THR A 29 13.97 -30.28 29.08
CA THR A 29 13.24 -31.53 29.27
C THR A 29 12.54 -31.82 27.95
N THR A 30 13.20 -32.61 27.11
CA THR A 30 12.63 -33.24 25.93
C THR A 30 11.51 -34.16 26.38
N LEU A 31 10.28 -33.65 26.40
CA LEU A 31 9.11 -34.51 26.44
C LEU A 31 9.01 -35.21 25.09
N ALA A 32 9.04 -36.54 25.14
CA ALA A 32 8.88 -37.40 23.99
C ALA A 32 7.52 -37.12 23.34
N TRP A 33 7.54 -36.50 22.16
CA TRP A 33 6.39 -36.45 21.27
C TRP A 33 6.14 -37.87 20.76
N LEU A 34 5.14 -38.53 21.35
CA LEU A 34 4.56 -39.74 20.79
C LEU A 34 3.80 -39.36 19.50
N PRO A 35 4.03 -40.05 18.37
CA PRO A 35 3.21 -39.89 17.19
C PRO A 35 1.86 -40.58 17.43
N MET A 36 0.80 -39.81 17.66
CA MET A 36 -0.56 -40.32 17.60
C MET A 36 -0.98 -40.43 16.13
N GLU A 37 -0.69 -41.59 15.52
CA GLU A 37 -1.35 -42.03 14.30
C GLU A 37 -2.84 -42.27 14.59
N GLY A 38 -3.65 -41.22 14.44
CA GLY A 38 -5.10 -41.29 14.50
C GLY A 38 -5.70 -41.15 13.11
N ARG A 39 -5.87 -42.27 12.39
CA ARG A 39 -6.71 -42.33 11.19
C ARG A 39 -8.18 -42.17 11.62
N GLY A 40 -8.65 -40.93 11.67
CA GLY A 40 -10.06 -40.59 11.87
C GLY A 40 -10.64 -40.00 10.59
N ARG A 41 -11.22 -40.86 9.75
CA ARG A 41 -11.99 -40.45 8.57
C ARG A 41 -13.32 -39.87 9.10
N CYS A 42 -13.48 -38.55 9.05
CA CYS A 42 -14.75 -37.90 9.36
C CYS A 42 -15.49 -37.60 8.05
N ASP A 43 -16.42 -38.48 7.70
CA ASP A 43 -17.41 -38.25 6.66
C ASP A 43 -18.32 -37.08 7.08
N ARG A 44 -18.19 -35.96 6.36
CA ARG A 44 -19.05 -34.79 6.50
C ARG A 44 -20.32 -35.04 5.67
N ALA A 45 -21.39 -35.49 6.32
CA ALA A 45 -22.73 -35.53 5.72
C ALA A 45 -23.37 -34.13 5.74
N PRO A 46 -24.01 -33.67 4.65
CA PRO A 46 -24.75 -32.40 4.64
C PRO A 46 -26.15 -32.60 5.21
N ALA A 47 -26.56 -31.71 6.12
CA ALA A 47 -27.93 -31.61 6.59
C ALA A 47 -28.82 -31.07 5.46
N GLN A 48 -29.69 -31.93 4.94
CA GLN A 48 -30.83 -31.54 4.13
C GLN A 48 -31.95 -31.07 5.07
N HIS A 49 -32.49 -29.87 4.85
CA HIS A 49 -33.82 -29.49 5.31
C HIS A 49 -34.66 -29.13 4.10
N GLY A 50 -35.69 -29.96 3.86
CA GLY A 50 -36.76 -29.75 2.89
C GLY A 50 -37.58 -28.51 3.23
N ARG A 51 -37.93 -27.69 2.23
CA ARG A 51 -39.11 -27.79 1.35
C ARG A 51 -40.46 -27.46 2.03
N ARG A 52 -41.20 -26.65 1.27
CA ARG A 52 -42.66 -26.33 1.24
C ARG A 52 -43.02 -24.98 1.85
N ASP A 53 -43.84 -24.13 1.21
CA ASP A 53 -44.49 -24.17 -0.10
C ASP A 53 -45.03 -22.74 -0.44
N PRO A 54 -45.49 -22.50 -1.68
CA PRO A 54 -45.75 -21.19 -2.26
C PRO A 54 -47.22 -20.78 -2.21
N LEU A 55 -47.51 -19.48 -2.10
CA LEU A 55 -48.79 -18.91 -2.50
C LEU A 55 -48.62 -17.45 -2.97
N SER A 56 -49.06 -17.21 -4.22
CA SER A 56 -49.87 -16.05 -4.69
C SER A 56 -49.29 -14.64 -4.53
N SER A 57 -49.29 -13.73 -5.50
CA SER A 57 -49.94 -13.61 -6.82
C SER A 57 -49.44 -12.29 -7.47
N PRO A 58 -49.82 -11.99 -8.73
CA PRO A 58 -49.08 -11.14 -9.65
C PRO A 58 -49.62 -9.70 -9.74
N HIS A 59 -48.75 -8.76 -10.11
CA HIS A 59 -49.16 -7.56 -10.84
C HIS A 59 -48.30 -7.35 -12.07
N HIS A 60 -48.95 -7.56 -13.21
CA HIS A 60 -48.58 -7.12 -14.53
C HIS A 60 -48.24 -5.62 -14.55
N ARG A 61 -47.09 -5.27 -15.13
CA ARG A 61 -47.00 -4.07 -15.99
C ARG A 61 -46.23 -4.39 -17.27
N ARG A 62 -46.95 -4.15 -18.36
CA ARG A 62 -46.63 -4.26 -19.78
C ARG A 62 -45.26 -3.69 -20.17
N PRO A 63 -44.54 -4.34 -21.10
CA PRO A 63 -43.63 -3.65 -22.01
C PRO A 63 -44.43 -3.03 -23.15
N LEU A 64 -44.20 -1.73 -23.43
CA LEU A 64 -44.67 -1.09 -24.65
C LEU A 64 -43.72 -1.47 -25.78
N SER A 65 -44.22 -2.30 -26.68
CA SER A 65 -43.72 -2.42 -28.05
C SER A 65 -43.91 -1.08 -28.75
N ILE A 66 -42.82 -0.46 -29.20
CA ILE A 66 -42.88 0.55 -30.25
C ILE A 66 -42.19 -0.03 -31.47
N GLU A 67 -43.05 -0.29 -32.44
CA GLU A 67 -42.89 -0.50 -33.86
C GLU A 67 -41.48 -0.29 -34.46
N GLU A 68 -40.98 -1.40 -34.99
CA GLU A 68 -39.96 -1.49 -36.01
C GLU A 68 -40.46 -0.82 -37.30
N SER A 69 -40.05 0.43 -37.54
CA SER A 69 -40.14 1.06 -38.86
C SER A 69 -38.80 0.95 -39.56
N ARG A 70 -38.66 -0.08 -40.40
CA ARG A 70 -37.62 -0.18 -41.43
C ARG A 70 -37.89 0.84 -42.53
N LEU A 71 -37.01 1.83 -42.66
CA LEU A 71 -36.69 2.44 -43.96
C LEU A 71 -35.17 2.67 -44.03
N PRO A 72 -34.52 2.42 -45.19
CA PRO A 72 -33.08 2.44 -45.35
C PRO A 72 -32.59 3.85 -45.70
N SER A 73 -31.41 4.22 -45.21
CA SER A 73 -30.67 5.43 -45.62
C SER A 73 -29.17 5.21 -45.36
N PRO A 74 -28.28 5.97 -46.02
CA PRO A 74 -27.53 5.60 -47.23
C PRO A 74 -26.06 5.24 -46.92
N PRO A 75 -25.28 4.73 -47.89
CA PRO A 75 -23.85 4.52 -47.70
C PRO A 75 -23.11 5.86 -47.82
N SER A 76 -22.28 6.22 -46.83
CA SER A 76 -21.30 7.31 -46.91
C SER A 76 -20.27 7.17 -45.77
N PRO A 77 -19.07 7.76 -45.88
CA PRO A 77 -18.02 7.45 -46.83
C PRO A 77 -16.73 7.04 -46.09
N HIS A 78 -15.84 6.34 -46.78
CA HIS A 78 -14.44 6.27 -46.37
C HIS A 78 -13.83 7.68 -46.28
N MET A 79 -12.84 7.81 -45.40
CA MET A 79 -11.83 8.87 -45.27
C MET A 79 -12.14 9.99 -44.27
N ALA A 80 -11.59 9.86 -43.06
CA ALA A 80 -10.72 10.87 -42.47
C ALA A 80 -10.00 10.23 -41.27
N GLY A 81 -8.68 10.02 -41.40
CA GLY A 81 -7.85 9.74 -40.24
C GLY A 81 -8.00 10.90 -39.26
N GLU A 82 -8.40 10.60 -38.03
CA GLU A 82 -8.35 11.57 -36.95
C GLU A 82 -6.94 12.13 -36.86
N PRO A 83 -6.74 13.46 -36.87
CA PRO A 83 -5.47 14.02 -36.49
C PRO A 83 -5.27 13.65 -35.03
N ILE A 84 -4.29 12.78 -34.78
CA ILE A 84 -3.71 12.57 -33.45
C ILE A 84 -3.46 13.98 -32.90
N ALA A 85 -4.24 14.36 -31.88
CA ALA A 85 -4.10 15.64 -31.20
C ALA A 85 -2.65 15.74 -30.76
N THR A 86 -1.87 16.50 -31.51
CA THR A 86 -0.47 16.74 -31.21
C THR A 86 -0.52 17.62 -29.97
N VAL A 87 -0.28 17.01 -28.82
CA VAL A 87 -0.11 17.75 -27.55
C VAL A 87 0.93 18.81 -27.84
N PRO A 88 0.62 20.11 -27.69
CA PRO A 88 1.58 21.16 -27.98
C PRO A 88 2.71 21.06 -26.96
N SER A 89 3.76 20.35 -27.33
CA SER A 89 5.03 20.21 -26.61
C SER A 89 5.91 21.45 -26.83
N GLY A 90 5.30 22.63 -26.80
CA GLY A 90 5.97 23.92 -26.90
C GLY A 90 6.54 24.36 -25.54
N PRO A 91 7.45 25.35 -25.52
CA PRO A 91 8.02 25.90 -24.28
C PRO A 91 6.95 26.43 -23.30
N ASP A 92 5.79 26.82 -23.82
CA ASP A 92 4.65 27.29 -23.01
C ASP A 92 4.05 26.19 -22.12
N SER A 93 4.12 24.91 -22.53
CA SER A 93 3.59 23.80 -21.72
C SER A 93 4.48 23.48 -20.53
N ALA A 94 5.80 23.66 -20.67
CA ALA A 94 6.75 23.55 -19.57
C ALA A 94 6.56 24.69 -18.56
N ALA A 95 6.46 25.94 -19.02
CA ALA A 95 6.24 27.10 -18.14
C ALA A 95 4.92 27.01 -17.35
N GLU A 96 3.82 26.56 -17.99
CA GLU A 96 2.56 26.33 -17.30
C GLU A 96 2.65 25.13 -16.32
N ALA A 97 3.40 24.08 -16.64
CA ALA A 97 3.65 22.98 -15.72
C ALA A 97 4.41 23.44 -14.47
N ASP A 98 5.43 24.29 -14.63
CA ASP A 98 6.17 24.87 -13.50
C ASP A 98 5.28 25.76 -12.63
N ARG A 99 4.44 26.59 -13.25
CA ARG A 99 3.44 27.39 -12.53
C ARG A 99 2.48 26.52 -11.74
N LEU A 100 1.99 25.41 -12.33
CA LEU A 100 1.13 24.46 -11.63
C LEU A 100 1.85 23.75 -10.48
N LEU A 101 3.15 23.50 -10.59
CA LEU A 101 3.95 22.94 -9.50
C LEU A 101 4.12 23.90 -8.34
N ALA A 102 4.41 25.17 -8.62
CA ALA A 102 4.47 26.21 -7.59
C ALA A 102 3.12 26.35 -6.85
N LEU A 103 2.00 26.29 -7.59
CA LEU A 103 0.67 26.25 -6.97
C LEU A 103 0.48 24.97 -6.13
N ALA A 104 0.90 23.81 -6.61
CA ALA A 104 0.80 22.57 -5.86
C ALA A 104 1.58 22.63 -4.54
N GLU A 105 2.78 23.22 -4.54
CA GLU A 105 3.60 23.43 -3.34
C GLU A 105 2.94 24.39 -2.35
N LEU A 106 2.37 25.51 -2.83
CA LEU A 106 1.61 26.43 -1.98
C LEU A 106 0.38 25.74 -1.35
N GLU A 107 -0.30 24.87 -2.10
CA GLU A 107 -1.42 24.10 -1.58
C GLU A 107 -0.98 23.03 -0.58
N LEU A 108 0.20 22.40 -0.77
CA LEU A 108 0.79 21.47 0.20
C LEU A 108 1.13 22.18 1.52
N SER A 109 1.82 23.32 1.46
CA SER A 109 2.18 24.08 2.66
C SER A 109 0.95 24.61 3.41
N ALA A 110 -0.15 24.87 2.71
CA ALA A 110 -1.44 25.21 3.29
C ALA A 110 -2.25 23.99 3.80
N GLY A 111 -1.76 22.75 3.66
CA GLY A 111 -2.47 21.53 4.05
C GLY A 111 -3.64 21.15 3.13
N ARG A 112 -3.78 21.79 1.98
CA ARG A 112 -4.89 21.59 1.02
C ARG A 112 -4.57 20.49 0.01
N LEU A 113 -4.38 19.27 0.52
CA LEU A 113 -3.86 18.11 -0.23
C LEU A 113 -4.64 17.78 -1.52
N ARG A 114 -5.97 17.89 -1.52
CA ARG A 114 -6.79 17.61 -2.72
C ARG A 114 -6.51 18.61 -3.85
N ALA A 115 -6.27 19.88 -3.51
CA ALA A 115 -5.94 20.91 -4.49
C ALA A 115 -4.52 20.72 -5.03
N ALA A 116 -3.56 20.48 -4.13
CA ALA A 116 -2.18 20.13 -4.49
C ALA A 116 -2.13 18.98 -5.49
N ARG A 117 -2.85 17.87 -5.20
CA ARG A 117 -2.93 16.71 -6.09
C ARG A 117 -3.44 17.07 -7.49
N ARG A 118 -4.51 17.88 -7.59
CA ARG A 118 -5.09 18.25 -8.90
C ARG A 118 -4.09 19.04 -9.75
N HIS A 119 -3.39 20.00 -9.15
CA HIS A 119 -2.38 20.79 -9.86
C HIS A 119 -1.18 19.92 -10.28
N ALA A 120 -0.67 19.07 -9.39
CA ALA A 120 0.43 18.16 -9.69
C ALA A 120 0.12 17.17 -10.80
N LEU A 121 -1.08 16.55 -10.79
CA LEU A 121 -1.51 15.66 -11.87
C LEU A 121 -1.67 16.39 -13.21
N ARG A 122 -2.10 17.65 -13.19
CA ARG A 122 -2.17 18.47 -14.41
C ARG A 122 -0.78 18.82 -14.92
N ALA A 123 0.13 19.22 -14.04
CA ALA A 123 1.53 19.48 -14.38
C ALA A 123 2.19 18.22 -14.99
N ALA A 124 2.01 17.05 -14.38
CA ALA A 124 2.56 15.79 -14.87
C ALA A 124 2.02 15.40 -16.27
N ARG A 125 0.78 15.75 -16.60
CA ARG A 125 0.22 15.54 -17.95
C ARG A 125 0.77 16.52 -18.99
N LEU A 126 1.01 17.77 -18.59
CA LEU A 126 1.54 18.81 -19.48
C LEU A 126 3.04 18.64 -19.74
N TYR A 127 3.79 18.24 -18.70
CA TYR A 127 5.22 18.02 -18.78
C TYR A 127 5.60 16.70 -18.06
N PRO A 128 5.49 15.55 -18.75
CA PRO A 128 5.78 14.23 -18.15
C PRO A 128 7.24 14.03 -17.72
N ILE A 129 8.14 14.88 -18.19
CA ILE A 129 9.57 14.85 -17.85
C ILE A 129 9.83 15.55 -16.50
N SER A 130 8.84 16.25 -15.93
CA SER A 130 8.98 16.89 -14.61
C SER A 130 9.36 15.86 -13.53
N PRO A 131 10.46 16.07 -12.79
CA PRO A 131 10.80 15.20 -11.67
C PRO A 131 9.86 15.38 -10.49
N CYS A 132 9.38 16.60 -10.21
CA CYS A 132 8.60 16.91 -9.00
C CYS A 132 7.12 16.60 -9.12
N ALA A 133 6.52 16.77 -10.30
CA ALA A 133 5.09 16.58 -10.50
C ALA A 133 4.56 15.21 -10.05
N PRO A 134 5.17 14.08 -10.45
CA PRO A 134 4.74 12.77 -9.96
C PRO A 134 4.96 12.60 -8.46
N VAL A 135 6.07 13.12 -7.91
CA VAL A 135 6.36 13.04 -6.47
C VAL A 135 5.28 13.74 -5.66
N VAL A 136 4.91 14.97 -6.01
CA VAL A 136 3.85 15.73 -5.33
C VAL A 136 2.51 15.00 -5.42
N ALA A 137 2.17 14.46 -6.59
CA ALA A 137 0.93 13.73 -6.78
C ALA A 137 0.87 12.45 -5.91
N THR A 138 1.96 11.69 -5.85
CA THR A 138 2.07 10.48 -5.03
C THR A 138 2.06 10.80 -3.54
N ALA A 139 2.84 11.78 -3.08
CA ALA A 139 2.83 12.23 -1.69
C ALA A 139 1.44 12.68 -1.26
N ALA A 140 0.76 13.51 -2.07
CA ALA A 140 -0.59 13.95 -1.78
C ALA A 140 -1.60 12.78 -1.72
N ASN A 141 -1.45 11.73 -2.54
CA ASN A 141 -2.30 10.54 -2.46
C ASN A 141 -2.10 9.78 -1.15
N VAL A 142 -0.85 9.55 -0.73
CA VAL A 142 -0.54 8.88 0.54
C VAL A 142 -1.06 9.70 1.73
N LEU A 143 -0.88 11.02 1.69
CA LEU A 143 -1.32 11.90 2.77
C LEU A 143 -2.85 12.09 2.84
N LEU A 144 -3.54 11.88 1.71
CA LEU A 144 -5.01 11.88 1.62
C LEU A 144 -5.66 10.56 2.03
N ALA A 145 -4.89 9.47 2.05
CA ALA A 145 -5.41 8.18 2.44
C ALA A 145 -5.92 8.21 3.88
N ASP A 146 -6.99 7.46 4.13
CA ASP A 146 -7.51 7.28 5.48
C ASP A 146 -6.43 6.57 6.32
N ALA A 147 -6.08 7.15 7.47
CA ALA A 147 -5.07 6.61 8.37
C ALA A 147 -5.46 5.22 8.92
N SER A 148 -6.74 4.86 8.90
CA SER A 148 -7.21 3.54 9.31
C SER A 148 -7.04 2.46 8.25
N SER A 149 -6.89 2.82 6.96
CA SER A 149 -6.65 1.87 5.87
C SER A 149 -5.17 1.87 5.47
N HIS A 150 -4.44 0.89 5.98
CA HIS A 150 -3.04 0.65 5.60
C HIS A 150 -2.90 0.31 4.10
N HIS A 151 -3.92 -0.32 3.49
CA HIS A 151 -3.97 -0.54 2.04
C HIS A 151 -4.06 0.78 1.27
N ALA A 152 -4.95 1.69 1.68
CA ALA A 152 -5.08 3.00 1.06
C ALA A 152 -3.80 3.83 1.18
N VAL A 153 -3.14 3.82 2.35
CA VAL A 153 -1.85 4.52 2.56
C VAL A 153 -0.77 3.98 1.63
N LEU A 154 -0.73 2.67 1.40
CA LEU A 154 0.18 2.05 0.43
C LEU A 154 -0.29 2.17 -1.03
N LEU A 155 -1.42 2.83 -1.31
CA LEU A 155 -2.01 2.92 -2.64
C LEU A 155 -2.28 1.54 -3.26
N LEU A 156 -2.67 0.58 -2.42
CA LEU A 156 -3.08 -0.76 -2.82
C LEU A 156 -4.61 -0.80 -3.03
N PRO A 157 -5.10 -1.65 -3.93
CA PRO A 157 -6.51 -2.00 -3.95
C PRO A 157 -6.94 -2.54 -2.59
N GLU A 158 -8.11 -2.11 -2.13
CA GLU A 158 -8.75 -2.74 -0.98
C GLU A 158 -9.19 -4.15 -1.42
N PRO A 159 -9.00 -5.20 -0.59
CA PRO A 159 -9.49 -6.52 -0.92
C PRO A 159 -11.03 -6.49 -1.00
N ASP A 160 -11.57 -6.60 -2.22
CA ASP A 160 -13.03 -6.61 -2.47
C ASP A 160 -13.72 -7.83 -1.84
N ASP A 161 -12.96 -8.88 -1.55
CA ASP A 161 -13.42 -10.12 -0.94
C ASP A 161 -12.51 -10.47 0.24
N PRO A 162 -13.04 -10.62 1.47
CA PRO A 162 -12.25 -11.05 2.63
C PRO A 162 -11.62 -12.45 2.44
N GLU A 163 -12.11 -13.25 1.48
CA GLU A 163 -11.55 -14.56 1.12
C GLU A 163 -10.56 -14.50 -0.06
N ALA A 164 -10.39 -13.33 -0.72
CA ALA A 164 -9.36 -13.17 -1.73
C ALA A 164 -7.98 -13.33 -1.08
N SER A 165 -7.10 -14.08 -1.75
CA SER A 165 -5.73 -14.27 -1.25
C SER A 165 -5.05 -12.91 -1.09
N PRO A 166 -4.65 -12.51 0.13
CA PRO A 166 -3.97 -11.26 0.35
C PRO A 166 -2.67 -11.26 -0.46
N LEU A 167 -2.20 -10.07 -0.84
CA LEU A 167 -0.91 -9.90 -1.50
C LEU A 167 0.15 -10.68 -0.74
N SER A 168 0.93 -11.49 -1.45
CA SER A 168 2.02 -12.22 -0.82
C SER A 168 3.01 -11.24 -0.18
N THR A 169 3.70 -11.67 0.87
CA THR A 169 4.67 -10.81 1.58
C THR A 169 5.77 -10.26 0.66
N SER A 170 6.14 -10.99 -0.38
CA SER A 170 7.12 -10.57 -1.39
C SER A 170 6.55 -9.49 -2.32
N GLU A 171 5.28 -9.60 -2.73
CA GLU A 171 4.58 -8.60 -3.54
C GLU A 171 4.39 -7.31 -2.77
N LEU A 172 3.94 -7.41 -1.51
CA LEU A 172 3.78 -6.26 -0.62
C LEU A 172 5.13 -5.54 -0.42
N ARG A 173 6.20 -6.28 -0.16
CA ARG A 173 7.56 -5.71 -0.04
C ARG A 173 8.03 -5.05 -1.34
N ARG A 174 7.77 -5.66 -2.50
CA ARG A 174 8.12 -5.10 -3.81
C ARG A 174 7.36 -3.80 -4.04
N HIS A 175 6.07 -3.79 -3.74
CA HIS A 175 5.20 -2.62 -3.87
C HIS A 175 5.65 -1.47 -2.97
N PHE A 176 5.86 -1.74 -1.68
CA PHE A 176 6.37 -0.75 -0.72
C PHE A 176 7.69 -0.12 -1.20
N LYS A 177 8.66 -0.94 -1.63
CA LYS A 177 9.93 -0.43 -2.17
C LYS A 177 9.74 0.43 -3.41
N SER A 178 8.81 0.05 -4.29
CA SER A 178 8.47 0.82 -5.49
C SER A 178 7.85 2.17 -5.13
N LEU A 179 6.95 2.21 -4.14
CA LEU A 179 6.33 3.42 -3.62
C LEU A 179 7.35 4.37 -2.98
N VAL A 180 8.21 3.86 -2.09
CA VAL A 180 9.27 4.68 -1.47
C VAL A 180 10.23 5.22 -2.54
N LYS A 181 10.51 4.43 -3.58
CA LYS A 181 11.31 4.89 -4.72
C LYS A 181 10.60 6.01 -5.46
N SER A 182 9.31 5.90 -5.78
CA SER A 182 8.58 6.94 -6.52
C SER A 182 8.45 8.25 -5.73
N LEU A 183 8.43 8.21 -4.40
CA LEU A 183 8.45 9.40 -3.53
C LEU A 183 9.80 10.13 -3.52
N ARG A 184 10.87 9.50 -4.01
CA ARG A 184 12.24 10.06 -3.98
C ARG A 184 12.85 10.27 -5.37
N VAL A 185 12.27 9.67 -6.40
CA VAL A 185 12.75 9.81 -7.78
C VAL A 185 12.65 11.27 -8.20
N GLY A 186 13.75 11.83 -8.69
CA GLY A 186 13.79 13.21 -9.19
C GLY A 186 14.07 14.28 -8.13
N LEU A 187 14.17 13.92 -6.85
CA LEU A 187 14.61 14.83 -5.78
C LEU A 187 16.14 14.76 -5.64
N ASP A 188 16.85 15.36 -6.60
CA ASP A 188 18.29 15.59 -6.42
C ASP A 188 18.55 16.76 -5.43
N ALA A 189 19.81 16.98 -5.07
CA ALA A 189 20.15 18.01 -4.06
C ALA A 189 19.69 19.43 -4.47
N ALA A 190 19.72 19.74 -5.77
CA ALA A 190 19.29 21.05 -6.28
C ALA A 190 17.77 21.20 -6.22
N THR A 191 17.05 20.15 -6.63
CA THR A 191 15.59 20.10 -6.62
C THR A 191 15.05 20.11 -5.20
N ALA A 192 15.67 19.37 -4.29
CA ALA A 192 15.31 19.35 -2.88
C ALA A 192 15.47 20.74 -2.24
N ALA A 193 16.50 21.50 -2.62
CA ALA A 193 16.69 22.87 -2.14
C ALA A 193 15.64 23.85 -2.70
N ALA A 194 15.15 23.62 -3.92
CA ALA A 194 14.15 24.47 -4.57
C ALA A 194 12.72 24.21 -4.06
N TYR A 195 12.41 22.99 -3.64
CA TYR A 195 11.05 22.55 -3.27
C TYR A 195 10.99 21.93 -1.86
N LEU A 196 11.33 22.72 -0.85
CA LEU A 196 11.44 22.23 0.55
C LEU A 196 10.15 21.61 1.07
N PHE A 197 8.98 22.18 0.73
CA PHE A 197 7.70 21.62 1.18
C PHE A 197 7.36 20.32 0.46
N VAL A 198 7.81 20.14 -0.77
CA VAL A 198 7.66 18.88 -1.50
C VAL A 198 8.51 17.79 -0.86
N VAL A 199 9.75 18.10 -0.47
CA VAL A 199 10.63 17.17 0.26
C VAL A 199 9.98 16.76 1.59
N ALA A 200 9.53 17.74 2.37
CA ALA A 200 8.88 17.47 3.67
C ALA A 200 7.62 16.60 3.51
N ALA A 201 6.78 16.89 2.53
CA ALA A 201 5.59 16.09 2.24
C ALA A 201 5.93 14.67 1.76
N ALA A 202 6.99 14.51 0.96
CA ALA A 202 7.47 13.20 0.52
C ALA A 202 8.01 12.37 1.69
N ASP A 203 8.78 12.97 2.59
CA ASP A 203 9.29 12.30 3.80
C ASP A 203 8.15 11.91 4.76
N GLU A 204 7.16 12.78 4.96
CA GLU A 204 5.96 12.44 5.73
C GLU A 204 5.19 11.27 5.10
N ALA A 205 5.02 11.28 3.77
CA ALA A 205 4.38 10.19 3.04
C ALA A 205 5.18 8.88 3.18
N VAL A 206 6.52 8.92 3.11
CA VAL A 206 7.37 7.75 3.37
C VAL A 206 7.19 7.23 4.80
N GLY A 207 7.08 8.14 5.78
CA GLY A 207 6.79 7.79 7.17
C GLY A 207 5.49 6.99 7.30
N ARG A 208 4.38 7.53 6.78
CA ARG A 208 3.08 6.84 6.82
C ARG A 208 3.09 5.51 6.06
N ALA A 209 3.73 5.46 4.90
CA ALA A 209 3.86 4.22 4.13
C ALA A 209 4.68 3.16 4.88
N THR A 210 5.69 3.58 5.64
CA THR A 210 6.52 2.66 6.44
C THR A 210 5.71 2.08 7.59
N GLU A 211 4.99 2.91 8.34
CA GLU A 211 4.09 2.47 9.41
C GLU A 211 3.03 1.48 8.89
N ALA A 212 2.37 1.82 7.77
CA ALA A 212 1.39 0.93 7.15
C ALA A 212 1.99 -0.42 6.70
N TYR A 213 3.20 -0.40 6.14
CA TYR A 213 3.90 -1.63 5.75
C TYR A 213 4.28 -2.48 6.98
N GLU A 214 4.71 -1.87 8.07
CA GLU A 214 5.03 -2.57 9.32
C GLU A 214 3.79 -3.25 9.90
N VAL A 215 2.64 -2.57 9.91
CA VAL A 215 1.37 -3.16 10.37
C VAL A 215 0.97 -4.35 9.50
N LEU A 216 1.04 -4.22 8.17
CA LEU A 216 0.64 -5.29 7.24
C LEU A 216 1.62 -6.47 7.19
N THR A 217 2.88 -6.26 7.60
CA THR A 217 3.90 -7.32 7.65
C THR A 217 4.16 -7.84 9.06
N ALA A 218 3.46 -7.30 10.06
CA ALA A 218 3.50 -7.83 11.41
C ALA A 218 3.11 -9.31 11.40
N PRO A 219 3.90 -10.20 12.00
CA PRO A 219 3.53 -11.61 12.08
C PRO A 219 2.19 -11.70 12.82
N ALA A 220 1.27 -12.49 12.27
CA ALA A 220 0.01 -12.78 12.94
C ALA A 220 0.32 -13.26 14.37
N PRO A 221 -0.42 -12.79 15.39
CA PRO A 221 -0.23 -13.26 16.74
C PRO A 221 -0.31 -14.79 16.72
N GLY A 222 0.81 -15.44 17.03
CA GLY A 222 0.87 -16.89 16.94
C GLY A 222 -0.22 -17.50 17.82
N THR A 223 -0.93 -18.50 17.30
CA THR A 223 -1.89 -19.24 18.10
C THR A 223 -1.27 -20.54 18.60
N PHE A 224 -1.91 -21.12 19.61
CA PHE A 224 -1.62 -22.47 20.06
C PHE A 224 -2.93 -23.17 20.41
N TRP A 225 -2.91 -24.49 20.29
CA TRP A 225 -4.03 -25.33 20.63
C TRP A 225 -3.80 -25.94 22.01
N THR A 226 -4.79 -25.90 22.90
CA THR A 226 -4.76 -26.64 24.15
C THR A 226 -6.09 -27.33 24.42
N ALA A 227 -6.03 -28.49 25.07
CA ALA A 227 -7.21 -29.23 25.45
C ALA A 227 -7.84 -28.61 26.71
N CYS A 228 -9.13 -28.29 26.65
CA CYS A 228 -9.86 -27.77 27.80
C CYS A 228 -10.16 -28.90 28.79
N ALA A 229 -9.78 -28.71 30.06
CA ALA A 229 -10.02 -29.69 31.13
C ALA A 229 -11.53 -29.94 31.40
N GLY A 230 -12.39 -28.95 31.13
CA GLY A 230 -13.83 -29.06 31.35
C GLY A 230 -14.57 -29.81 30.24
N CYS A 231 -14.36 -29.40 28.99
CA CYS A 231 -15.12 -29.96 27.85
C CYS A 231 -14.35 -31.01 27.04
N ARG A 232 -13.06 -31.26 27.33
CA ARG A 232 -12.17 -32.18 26.59
C ARG A 232 -12.03 -31.88 25.08
N LEU A 233 -12.38 -30.68 24.65
CA LEU A 233 -12.19 -30.20 23.27
C LEU A 233 -10.89 -29.41 23.13
N LEU A 234 -10.37 -29.35 21.91
CA LEU A 234 -9.26 -28.47 21.53
C LEU A 234 -9.78 -27.06 21.28
N HIS A 235 -9.17 -26.10 21.96
CA HIS A 235 -9.43 -24.67 21.77
C HIS A 235 -8.17 -24.00 21.25
N GLU A 236 -8.35 -23.09 20.29
CA GLU A 236 -7.30 -22.21 19.79
C GLU A 236 -7.23 -20.96 20.68
N PHE A 237 -6.03 -20.65 21.16
CA PHE A 237 -5.77 -19.47 21.96
C PHE A 237 -4.64 -18.66 21.33
N GLU A 238 -4.72 -17.34 21.46
CA GLU A 238 -3.60 -16.47 21.14
C GLU A 238 -2.45 -16.70 22.14
N ARG A 239 -1.21 -16.76 21.64
CA ARG A 239 -0.02 -16.95 22.48
C ARG A 239 0.21 -15.84 23.51
N LYS A 240 -0.46 -14.68 23.37
CA LYS A 240 -0.44 -13.62 24.39
C LYS A 240 -0.96 -14.08 25.78
N TYR A 241 -1.71 -15.19 25.84
CA TYR A 241 -2.24 -15.76 27.08
C TYR A 241 -1.31 -16.76 27.77
N VAL A 242 -0.16 -17.09 27.17
CA VAL A 242 0.88 -17.89 27.83
C VAL A 242 1.83 -16.90 28.49
N GLY A 243 1.60 -16.63 29.78
CA GLY A 243 2.50 -15.78 30.58
C GLY A 243 3.92 -16.33 30.59
N TYR A 244 4.90 -15.43 30.48
CA TYR A 244 6.34 -15.74 30.60
C TYR A 244 6.73 -16.21 31.99
#